data_AF-A0A4C1SRQ5-F1
#
_entry.id   AF-A0A4C1SRQ5-F1
#
_cell.length_a   1.000
_cell.length_b   1.000
_cell.length_c   1.000
_cell.angle_alpha   90.00
_cell.angle_beta   90.00
_cell.angle_gamma   90.00
#
_symmetry.space_group_name_H-M   'P 1'
#
loop_
_entity.id
_entity.type
_entity.pdbx_description
1 polymer ?
#
loop_
_entity_poly.entity_id
_entity_poly.type
_entity_poly.pdbx_seq_one_letter_code
_entity_poly.pdbx_strand_id
1 'polypeptide(L)'
;MILQADSTLALLTSKTGEVYKVPSCVRSKLVEVNTSITEYPELLENLPEGEGYFAIVLPKPEHCDEIKVTMTQEKYDEYKQLLTLNKEM
;
A
#
# COMPACT_ATOMS: atom_id res chain seq x y z
N MET A 1 -1.96 15.77 8.29
CA MET A 1 -1.48 14.79 9.29
C MET A 1 -0.09 14.32 8.89
N ILE A 2 0.82 14.08 9.84
CA ILE A 2 2.15 13.51 9.55
C ILE A 2 2.08 12.00 9.79
N LEU A 3 2.51 11.22 8.81
CA LEU A 3 2.56 9.77 8.82
C LEU A 3 4.00 9.31 9.03
N GLN A 4 4.15 8.25 9.84
CA GLN A 4 5.37 7.46 9.95
C GLN A 4 5.27 6.25 9.01
N ALA A 5 6.39 5.58 8.74
CA ALA A 5 6.41 4.43 7.83
C ALA A 5 5.48 3.28 8.28
N ASP A 6 5.29 3.10 9.59
CA ASP A 6 4.42 2.10 10.22
C ASP A 6 2.98 2.59 10.45
N SER A 7 2.68 3.85 10.11
CA SER A 7 1.34 4.40 10.27
C SER A 7 0.35 3.66 9.37
N THR A 8 -0.75 3.18 9.96
CA THR A 8 -1.81 2.48 9.22
C THR A 8 -2.63 3.48 8.42
N LEU A 9 -2.67 3.30 7.10
CA LEU A 9 -3.47 4.09 6.16
C LEU A 9 -4.89 3.55 6.03
N ALA A 10 -5.02 2.22 5.93
CA ALA A 10 -6.30 1.56 5.70
C ALA A 10 -6.36 0.21 6.42
N LEU A 11 -7.59 -0.23 6.69
CA LEU A 11 -7.92 -1.57 7.17
C LEU A 11 -8.74 -2.28 6.09
N LEU A 12 -8.19 -3.35 5.54
CA LEU A 12 -8.87 -4.19 4.56
C LEU A 12 -9.51 -5.36 5.28
N THR A 13 -10.81 -5.55 5.13
CA THR A 13 -11.50 -6.73 5.65
C THR A 13 -11.81 -7.66 4.48
N SER A 14 -11.29 -8.88 4.52
CA SER A 14 -11.57 -9.89 3.51
C SER A 14 -13.00 -10.41 3.62
N LYS A 15 -13.50 -11.06 2.56
CA LYS A 15 -14.80 -11.76 2.60
C LYS A 15 -14.84 -12.88 3.65
N THR A 16 -13.67 -13.39 4.07
CA THR A 16 -13.52 -14.39 5.14
C THR A 16 -13.48 -13.77 6.54
N GLY A 17 -13.52 -12.44 6.66
CA GLY A 17 -13.50 -11.70 7.93
C GLY A 17 -12.11 -11.39 8.48
N GLU A 18 -11.05 -11.73 7.76
CA GLU A 18 -9.68 -11.39 8.15
C GLU A 18 -9.39 -9.92 7.88
N VAL A 19 -8.67 -9.28 8.81
CA VAL A 19 -8.37 -7.84 8.72
C VAL A 19 -6.88 -7.63 8.48
N TYR A 20 -6.56 -6.94 7.39
CA TYR A 20 -5.20 -6.60 6.98
C TYR A 20 -4.96 -5.10 7.13
N LYS A 21 -3.80 -4.73 7.69
CA LYS A 21 -3.39 -3.33 7.84
C LYS A 21 -2.53 -2.93 6.66
N VAL A 22 -2.85 -1.80 6.03
CA VAL A 22 -2.02 -1.20 4.98
C VAL A 22 -1.16 -0.10 5.60
N PRO A 23 0.16 -0.29 5.74
CA PRO A 23 1.05 0.74 6.28
C PRO A 23 1.38 1.81 5.24
N SER A 24 1.85 2.96 5.69
CA SER A 24 2.28 4.06 4.80
C SER A 24 3.60 3.80 4.09
N CYS A 25 4.45 2.91 4.62
CA CYS A 25 5.80 2.55 4.14
C CYS A 25 6.83 3.69 4.11
N VAL A 26 6.40 4.95 4.17
CA VAL A 26 7.25 6.14 4.07
C VAL A 26 6.80 7.20 5.07
N ARG A 27 7.77 7.94 5.62
CA ARG A 27 7.47 9.10 6.45
C ARG A 27 7.04 10.27 5.56
N SER A 28 5.80 10.72 5.72
CA SER A 28 5.20 11.65 4.76
C SER A 28 4.09 12.49 5.39
N LYS A 29 3.63 13.51 4.68
CA LYS A 29 2.41 14.25 5.03
C LYS A 29 1.25 13.69 4.22
N LEU A 30 0.18 13.28 4.89
CA LEU A 30 -1.05 12.88 4.22
C LEU A 30 -1.67 14.09 3.51
N VAL A 31 -1.90 13.96 2.20
CA VAL A 31 -2.54 14.97 1.35
C VAL A 31 -4.00 14.64 1.15
N GLU A 32 -4.28 13.40 0.74
CA GLU A 32 -5.62 12.94 0.39
C GLU A 32 -5.79 11.46 0.77
N VAL A 33 -7.01 11.10 1.15
CA VAL A 33 -7.43 9.70 1.35
C VAL A 33 -8.54 9.43 0.36
N ASN A 34 -8.42 8.33 -0.37
CA ASN A 34 -9.47 7.91 -1.28
C ASN A 34 -10.62 7.29 -0.48
N THR A 35 -11.75 7.98 -0.40
CA THR A 35 -12.95 7.44 0.24
C THR A 35 -13.78 6.58 -0.71
N SER A 36 -13.60 6.72 -2.03
CA SER A 36 -14.36 6.01 -3.05
C SER A 36 -14.16 4.49 -2.99
N ILE A 37 -12.98 4.02 -2.58
CA ILE A 37 -12.71 2.58 -2.39
C ILE A 37 -13.52 1.95 -1.25
N THR A 38 -14.12 2.76 -0.37
CA THR A 38 -15.02 2.25 0.69
C THR A 38 -16.40 1.93 0.12
N GLU A 39 -16.83 2.71 -0.88
CA GLU A 39 -18.11 2.52 -1.59
C GLU A 39 -17.97 1.51 -2.73
N TYR A 40 -16.80 1.49 -3.39
CA TYR A 40 -16.46 0.66 -4.54
C TYR A 40 -15.15 -0.10 -4.32
N PRO A 41 -15.14 -1.15 -3.47
CA PRO A 41 -13.93 -1.94 -3.18
C PRO A 41 -13.33 -2.61 -4.41
N GLU A 42 -14.12 -2.85 -5.45
CA GLU A 42 -13.69 -3.43 -6.72
C GLU A 42 -12.65 -2.60 -7.47
N LEU A 43 -12.51 -1.30 -7.14
CA LEU A 43 -11.48 -0.44 -7.71
C LEU A 43 -10.07 -0.90 -7.33
N LEU A 44 -9.92 -1.51 -6.14
CA LEU A 44 -8.65 -2.07 -5.67
C LEU A 44 -8.17 -3.24 -6.55
N GLU A 45 -9.11 -4.02 -7.08
CA GLU A 45 -8.79 -5.18 -7.92
C GLU A 45 -8.67 -4.79 -9.40
N ASN A 46 -9.57 -3.93 -9.89
CA ASN A 46 -9.67 -3.60 -11.31
C ASN A 46 -8.70 -2.50 -11.75
N LEU A 47 -8.43 -1.51 -10.90
CA LEU A 47 -7.63 -0.32 -11.22
C LEU A 47 -6.60 -0.01 -10.14
N PRO A 48 -5.70 -0.97 -9.78
CA PRO A 48 -4.75 -0.81 -8.68
C PRO A 48 -3.74 0.34 -8.90
N GLU A 49 -3.42 0.66 -10.15
CA GLU A 49 -2.50 1.76 -10.52
C GLU A 49 -3.23 3.09 -10.80
N GLY A 50 -4.57 3.09 -10.79
CA GLY A 50 -5.41 4.23 -11.09
C GLY A 50 -6.26 4.62 -9.88
N GLU A 51 -7.59 4.52 -10.02
CA GLU A 51 -8.55 4.93 -8.99
C GLU A 51 -8.56 4.04 -7.74
N GLY A 52 -7.86 2.90 -7.77
CA GLY A 52 -7.69 2.00 -6.62
C GLY A 52 -6.61 2.43 -5.62
N TYR A 53 -6.15 3.68 -5.63
CA TYR A 53 -5.17 4.16 -4.66
C TYR A 53 -5.79 4.35 -3.26
N PHE A 54 -5.01 4.14 -2.21
CA PHE A 54 -5.47 4.33 -0.81
C PHE A 54 -5.38 5.78 -0.35
N ALA A 55 -4.23 6.41 -0.61
CA ALA A 55 -3.94 7.76 -0.16
C ALA A 55 -2.86 8.40 -1.03
N ILE A 56 -2.94 9.71 -1.19
CA ILE A 56 -1.87 10.53 -1.75
C ILE A 56 -1.08 11.11 -0.58
N VAL A 57 0.22 10.85 -0.58
CA VAL A 57 1.14 11.31 0.45
C VAL A 57 2.25 12.15 -0.16
N LEU A 58 2.62 13.22 0.55
CA LEU A 58 3.71 14.09 0.17
C LEU A 58 4.91 13.83 1.09
N PRO A 59 5.93 13.10 0.62
CA PRO A 59 7.16 12.96 1.38
C PRO A 59 7.92 14.28 1.44
N LYS A 60 8.70 14.47 2.49
CA LYS A 60 9.61 15.61 2.54
C LYS A 60 10.86 15.33 1.70
N PRO A 61 11.47 16.35 1.06
CA PRO A 61 12.68 16.16 0.25
C PRO A 61 13.82 15.43 0.97
N GLU A 62 13.97 15.69 2.27
CA GLU A 62 14.94 15.05 3.17
C GLU A 62 14.76 13.53 3.34
N HIS A 63 13.58 12.98 3.10
CA HIS A 63 13.30 11.54 3.20
C HIS A 63 13.15 10.86 1.83
N CYS A 64 13.39 11.57 0.72
CA CYS A 64 13.26 10.99 -0.62
C CYS A 64 14.28 9.88 -0.90
N ASP A 65 15.45 9.91 -0.25
CA ASP A 65 16.44 8.84 -0.41
C ASP A 65 16.01 7.55 0.28
N GLU A 66 15.23 7.62 1.36
CA GLU A 66 14.63 6.43 2.01
C GLU A 66 13.60 5.76 1.10
N ILE A 67 12.89 6.54 0.28
CA ILE A 67 11.93 6.02 -0.71
C ILE A 67 12.67 5.25 -1.81
N LYS A 68 13.87 5.67 -2.21
CA LYS A 68 14.68 4.93 -3.19
C LYS A 68 15.15 3.56 -2.69
N VAL A 69 15.13 3.33 -1.37
CA VAL A 69 15.44 2.03 -0.75
C VAL A 69 14.25 1.06 -0.83
N THR A 70 13.04 1.55 -1.18
CA THR A 70 11.90 0.68 -1.45
C THR A 70 12.21 -0.31 -2.57
N MET A 71 11.55 -1.47 -2.52
CA MET A 71 11.81 -2.53 -3.48
C MET A 71 11.51 -2.06 -4.91
N THR A 72 12.43 -2.37 -5.82
CA THR A 72 12.18 -2.25 -7.26
C THR A 72 11.11 -3.25 -7.68
N GLN A 73 10.48 -3.00 -8.83
CA GLN A 73 9.47 -3.90 -9.39
C GLN A 73 10.01 -5.33 -9.53
N GLU A 74 11.23 -5.49 -10.04
CA GLU A 74 11.88 -6.81 -10.20
C GLU A 74 11.97 -7.59 -8.88
N LYS A 75 12.48 -6.95 -7.81
CA LYS A 75 12.59 -7.58 -6.49
C LYS A 75 11.22 -7.92 -5.92
N TYR A 76 10.22 -7.09 -6.19
CA TYR A 76 8.86 -7.32 -5.72
C TYR A 76 8.22 -8.52 -6.42
N ASP A 77 8.47 -8.68 -7.71
CA ASP A 77 8.00 -9.83 -8.49
C ASP A 77 8.69 -11.13 -8.06
N GLU A 78 10.00 -11.10 -7.79
CA GLU A 78 10.72 -12.24 -7.19
C GLU A 78 10.12 -12.64 -5.83
N TYR A 79 9.87 -11.66 -4.96
CA TYR A 79 9.26 -11.91 -3.66
C TYR A 79 7.85 -12.51 -3.78
N LYS A 80 7.03 -12.02 -4.72
CA LYS A 80 5.72 -12.59 -5.03
C LYS A 80 5.80 -14.04 -5.48
N GLN A 81 6.76 -14.39 -6.34
CA GLN A 81 6.96 -15.77 -6.79
C GLN A 81 7.31 -16.70 -5.62
N LEU A 82 8.20 -16.27 -4.73
CA LEU A 82 8.56 -17.03 -3.53
C LEU A 82 7.36 -17.25 -2.59
N LEU A 83 6.49 -16.25 -2.42
CA LEU A 83 5.28 -16.38 -1.62
C LEU A 83 4.28 -17.39 -2.23
N THR A 84 4.15 -17.41 -3.55
CA THR A 84 3.27 -18.37 -4.24
C THR A 84 3.80 -19.79 -4.10
N LEU A 85 5.12 -19.98 -4.24
CA LEU A 85 5.76 -21.30 -4.14
C LEU A 85 5.65 -21.89 -2.73
N ASN A 86 5.74 -21.06 -1.69
CA ASN A 86 5.63 -21.50 -0.30
C ASN A 86 4.19 -21.77 0.16
N LYS A 87 3.16 -21.40 -0.61
CA LYS A 87 1.77 -21.76 -0.34
C LYS A 87 1.37 -23.13 -0.89
N GLU A 88 2.18 -23.69 -1.80
CA GLU A 88 1.94 -25.00 -2.43
C GLU A 88 2.71 -26.15 -1.76
N MET A 89 3.52 -25.86 -0.73
CA MET A 89 4.18 -26.84 0.15
C MET A 89 3.50 -26.93 1.50
#